data_AF-A0A3D3J0Z0-F1
#
_entry.id   AF-A0A3D3J0Z0-F1
#
_cell.length_a   1.000
_cell.length_b   1.000
_cell.length_c   1.000
_cell.angle_alpha   90.00
_cell.angle_beta   90.00
_cell.angle_gamma   90.00
#
_symmetry.space_group_name_H-M   'P 1'
#
loop_
_entity.id
_entity.type
_entity.pdbx_description
1 polymer ?
#
loop_
_entity_poly.entity_id
_entity_poly.type
_entity_poly.pdbx_seq_one_letter_code
_entity_poly.pdbx_strand_id
1 'polypeptide(L)' 'MDYILIRSRRKTISIEINEKAQLLVRAPMRVPKYEIEKFLVEKDSWIRKHMKMAEERMA' A
#
# COMPACT_ATOMS: atom_id res chain seq x y z
N MET A 1 0.64 0.08 -11.06
CA MET A 1 1.07 -0.49 -9.77
C MET A 1 -0.09 -1.29 -9.25
N ASP A 2 0.05 -2.61 -9.18
CA ASP A 2 -1.03 -3.47 -8.72
C ASP A 2 -1.08 -3.45 -7.19
N TYR A 3 -2.24 -3.08 -6.65
CA TYR A 3 -2.47 -3.04 -5.22
C TYR A 3 -3.91 -3.41 -4.89
N ILE A 4 -4.10 -4.04 -3.74
CA ILE A 4 -5.42 -4.40 -3.25
C ILE A 4 -5.94 -3.25 -2.41
N LEU A 5 -7.00 -2.57 -2.88
CA LEU A 5 -7.64 -1.49 -2.15
C LEU A 5 -8.72 -2.03 -1.20
N ILE A 6 -8.49 -1.91 0.10
CA ILE A 6 -9.45 -2.26 1.15
C ILE A 6 -9.99 -0.97 1.78
N ARG A 7 -11.26 -0.67 1.50
CA ARG A 7 -11.98 0.44 2.14
C ARG A 7 -12.59 0.00 3.47
N SER A 8 -12.42 0.80 4.52
CA SER A 8 -13.09 0.53 5.79
C SER A 8 -13.34 1.80 6.62
N ARG A 9 -14.01 1.65 7.77
CA ARG A 9 -14.25 2.75 8.74
C ARG A 9 -12.97 3.10 9.50
N ARG A 10 -12.03 3.75 8.81
CA ARG A 10 -10.76 4.27 9.35
C ARG A 10 -10.64 5.78 9.12
N LYS A 11 -9.78 6.45 9.89
CA LYS A 11 -9.47 7.89 9.72
C LYS A 11 -8.30 8.15 8.76
N THR A 12 -7.41 7.19 8.56
CA THR A 12 -6.15 7.37 7.82
C THR A 12 -5.98 6.32 6.71
N ILE A 13 -5.14 6.63 5.73
CA ILE A 13 -4.66 5.68 4.73
C ILE A 13 -3.46 4.92 5.31
N SER A 14 -3.45 3.61 5.17
CA SER A 14 -2.33 2.77 5.59
C SER A 14 -1.89 1.88 4.43
N ILE A 15 -0.58 1.63 4.35
CA ILE A 15 0.02 0.72 3.38
C ILE A 15 0.55 -0.48 4.16
N GLU A 16 0.26 -1.67 3.66
CA GLU A 16 0.63 -2.95 4.26
C GLU A 16 1.24 -3.82 3.16
N ILE A 17 2.38 -4.44 3.42
CA ILE A 17 3.02 -5.39 2.51
C ILE A 17 2.96 -6.75 3.17
N ASN A 18 2.26 -7.69 2.53
CA ASN A 18 2.11 -9.04 3.06
C ASN A 18 3.40 -9.86 2.89
N GLU A 19 3.54 -10.95 3.61
CA GLU A 19 4.68 -11.88 3.53
C GLU A 19 4.86 -12.50 2.14
N LYS A 20 3.81 -12.45 1.30
CA LYS A 20 3.84 -12.82 -0.13
C LYS A 20 4.28 -11.67 -1.05
N ALA A 21 4.92 -10.64 -0.52
CA ALA A 21 5.30 -9.41 -1.23
C ALA A 21 4.12 -8.68 -1.94
N GLN A 22 2.90 -8.81 -1.42
CA GLN A 22 1.70 -8.17 -1.98
C GLN A 22 1.41 -6.82 -1.31
N LEU A 23 1.08 -5.80 -2.10
CA LEU A 23 0.75 -4.46 -1.61
C LEU A 23 -0.75 -4.33 -1.31
N LEU A 24 -1.08 -4.13 -0.03
CA LEU A 24 -2.43 -3.85 0.45
C LEU A 24 -2.53 -2.38 0.86
N VAL A 25 -3.47 -1.66 0.27
CA VAL A 25 -3.76 -0.27 0.60
C VAL A 25 -5.08 -0.20 1.32
N ARG A 26 -5.04 0.35 2.52
CA ARG A 26 -6.15 0.43 3.45
C ARG A 26 -6.60 1.88 3.55
N ALA A 27 -7.75 2.23 2.95
CA ALA A 27 -8.20 3.62 2.86
C ALA A 27 -9.57 3.86 3.55
N PRO A 28 -9.86 5.09 4.02
CA PRO A 28 -11.20 5.47 4.46
C PRO A 28 -12.25 5.38 3.34
N MET A 29 -13.52 5.14 3.69
CA MET A 29 -14.60 4.99 2.70
C MET A 29 -14.85 6.23 1.83
N ARG A 30 -14.63 7.42 2.40
CA ARG A 30 -14.90 8.73 1.77
C ARG A 30 -13.70 9.33 1.02
N VAL A 31 -12.53 8.70 1.09
CA VAL A 31 -11.34 9.22 0.41
C VAL A 31 -11.41 8.87 -1.08
N PRO A 32 -11.22 9.86 -1.97
CA PRO A 32 -11.21 9.65 -3.40
C PRO A 32 -9.93 8.91 -3.86
N LYS A 33 -10.02 8.22 -4.99
CA LYS A 33 -8.92 7.40 -5.51
C LYS A 33 -7.66 8.23 -5.80
N TYR A 34 -7.80 9.46 -6.31
CA TYR A 34 -6.66 10.32 -6.62
C TYR A 34 -5.79 10.63 -5.39
N GLU A 35 -6.40 10.74 -4.21
CA GLU A 35 -5.69 11.06 -2.98
C GLU A 35 -4.91 9.83 -2.48
N ILE A 36 -5.48 8.64 -2.70
CA ILE A 36 -4.80 7.35 -2.46
C ILE A 36 -3.62 7.20 -3.42
N GLU A 37 -3.82 7.51 -4.71
CA GLU A 37 -2.75 7.45 -5.72
C GLU A 37 -1.63 8.45 -5.41
N LYS A 38 -1.97 9.67 -5.00
CA LYS A 38 -0.98 10.67 -4.55
C LYS A 38 -0.17 10.15 -3.36
N PHE A 39 -0.84 9.54 -2.37
CA PHE A 39 -0.16 8.94 -1.21
C PHE A 39 0.75 7.78 -1.60
N LEU A 40 0.32 6.94 -2.55
CA LEU A 40 1.14 5.84 -3.09
C LEU A 40 2.38 6.35 -3.80
N VAL A 41 2.25 7.40 -4.63
CA VAL A 41 3.40 8.02 -5.33
C VAL A 41 4.39 8.63 -4.34
N GLU A 42 3.90 9.32 -3.31
CA GLU A 42 4.76 9.90 -2.26
C GLU A 42 5.52 8.81 -1.47
N LYS A 43 4.90 7.63 -1.30
CA LYS A 43 5.51 6.48 -0.60
C LYS A 43 6.15 5.46 -1.55
N ASP A 44 6.24 5.73 -2.86
CA ASP A 44 6.75 4.79 -3.86
C ASP A 44 8.15 4.26 -3.52
N SER A 45 9.05 5.15 -3.07
CA SER A 45 10.40 4.79 -2.62
C SER A 45 10.37 3.80 -1.44
N TRP A 46 9.49 4.04 -0.46
CA TRP A 46 9.31 3.15 0.69
C TRP A 46 8.75 1.78 0.25
N ILE A 47 7.76 1.79 -0.64
CA ILE A 47 7.13 0.56 -1.18
C ILE A 47 8.16 -0.29 -1.90
N ARG A 48 8.94 0.30 -2.82
CA ARG A 48 9.99 -0.43 -3.57
C ARG A 48 11.03 -1.06 -2.65
N LYS A 49 11.48 -0.31 -1.64
CA LYS A 49 12.46 -0.81 -0.67
C LYS A 49 11.91 -2.00 0.11
N HIS A 50 10.67 -1.92 0.59
CA HIS A 50 10.08 -2.98 1.39
C HIS A 50 9.66 -4.19 0.55
N MET A 51 9.25 -3.97 -0.69
CA MET A 51 8.93 -5.06 -1.63
C MET A 51 10.19 -5.89 -1.94
N LYS A 52 11.31 -5.23 -2.21
CA LYS A 52 12.60 -5.91 -2.37
C LYS A 52 13.01 -6.70 -1.12
N MET A 53 12.86 -6.10 0.07
CA MET A 53 13.15 -6.80 1.32
C MET A 53 12.19 -7.98 1.58
N ALA A 54 10.94 -7.89 1.15
CA ALA A 54 9.96 -8.97 1.27
C ALA A 54 10.30 -10.12 0.31
N GLU A 55 10.70 -9.82 -0.93
CA GLU A 55 11.21 -10.81 -1.88
C GLU A 55 12.47 -11.50 -1.36
N GLU A 56 13.42 -10.75 -0.79
CA GLU A 56 14.65 -11.28 -0.18
C GLU A 56 14.37 -12.17 1.05
N ARG A 57 13.24 -12.00 1.74
CA ARG A 57 12.85 -12.86 2.87
C ARG A 57 12.12 -14.12 2.45
N MET A 58 11.57 -14.15 1.23
CA MET A 58 10.88 -15.32 0.68
C MET A 58 11.85 -16.30 0.01
N ALA A 59 13.04 -15.83 -0.37
CA ALA A 59 14.14 -16.63 -0.92
C ALA A 59 14.98 -17.29 0.18
#